data_AF-A0A699ZGJ6-F1
#
_entry.id   AF-A0A699ZGJ6-F1
#
_cell.length_a   1.000
_cell.length_b   1.000
_cell.length_c   1.000
_cell.angle_alpha   90.00
_cell.angle_beta   90.00
_cell.angle_gamma   90.00
#
_symmetry.space_group_name_H-M   'P 1'
#
loop_
_entity.id
_entity.type
_entity.pdbx_description
1 polymer ?
#
loop_
_entity_poly.entity_id
_entity_poly.type
_entity_poly.pdbx_seq_one_letter_code
_entity_poly.pdbx_strand_id
1 'polypeptide(L)'
;MAGSACTPCCCRGAEFFLPVEVEGGLLSGGDCHAGQANAEYSGTALESNFNARLRVTVLKANDSTISPLYKNLITPLLENSNEWCFHGFTVNDYLHDPQ
;
A
#
# COMPACT_ATOMS: atom_id res chain seq x y z
N MET A 1 -1.46 8.83 -2.39
CA MET A 1 -2.03 7.76 -3.26
C MET A 1 -1.23 6.47 -3.24
N ALA A 2 -1.91 5.31 -3.36
CA ALA A 2 -1.31 3.97 -3.22
C ALA A 2 -1.57 2.96 -4.35
N GLY A 3 -2.55 3.22 -5.22
CA GLY A 3 -3.20 2.32 -6.20
C GLY A 3 -2.48 1.04 -6.67
N SER A 4 -2.23 0.90 -7.97
CA SER A 4 -1.59 -0.29 -8.58
C SER A 4 -0.07 -0.15 -8.44
N ALA A 5 0.44 -0.41 -7.24
CA ALA A 5 1.87 -0.29 -6.94
C ALA A 5 2.69 -1.52 -7.34
N CYS A 6 2.04 -2.61 -7.79
CA CYS A 6 2.69 -3.77 -8.42
C CYS A 6 3.92 -4.30 -7.66
N THR A 7 3.86 -4.35 -6.34
CA THR A 7 5.02 -4.67 -5.49
C THR A 7 4.94 -6.11 -4.97
N PRO A 8 5.92 -7.00 -5.30
CA PRO A 8 5.86 -8.42 -4.94
C PRO A 8 5.82 -8.72 -3.43
N CYS A 9 6.25 -7.80 -2.56
CA CYS A 9 6.18 -7.98 -1.11
C CYS A 9 4.76 -7.83 -0.54
N CYS A 10 3.78 -7.36 -1.33
CA CYS A 10 2.36 -7.31 -0.98
C CYS A 10 1.72 -8.70 -1.04
N CYS A 11 2.06 -9.53 -0.06
CA CYS A 11 1.61 -10.91 0.01
C CYS A 11 1.04 -11.25 1.40
N ARG A 12 0.53 -12.47 1.55
CA ARG A 12 -0.04 -12.94 2.82
C ARG A 12 0.96 -12.76 3.96
N GLY A 13 0.53 -12.09 5.04
CA GLY A 13 1.34 -11.83 6.22
C GLY A 13 1.99 -10.44 6.23
N ALA A 14 1.89 -9.69 5.13
CA ALA A 14 2.22 -8.27 5.12
C ALA A 14 1.08 -7.43 5.72
N GLU A 15 1.45 -6.31 6.31
CA GLU A 15 0.54 -5.25 6.74
C GLU A 15 0.81 -3.98 5.91
N PHE A 16 -0.26 -3.32 5.49
CA PHE A 16 -0.22 -2.12 4.63
C PHE A 16 -0.73 -0.92 5.43
N PHE A 17 0.07 0.15 5.47
CA PHE A 17 -0.26 1.39 6.14
C PHE A 17 -0.54 2.46 5.08
N LEU A 18 -1.78 2.94 5.07
CA LEU A 18 -2.29 3.90 4.10
C LEU A 18 -2.74 5.17 4.81
N PRO A 19 -2.37 6.36 4.30
CA PRO A 19 -2.99 7.61 4.75
C PRO A 19 -4.48 7.61 4.38
N VAL A 20 -5.33 8.00 5.32
CA VAL A 20 -6.78 8.14 5.10
C VAL A 20 -7.05 9.56 4.63
N GLU A 21 -7.34 9.72 3.34
CA GLU A 21 -7.54 11.03 2.71
C GLU A 21 -9.01 11.51 2.75
N VAL A 22 -9.97 10.60 2.93
CA VAL A 22 -11.41 10.91 2.95
C VAL A 22 -12.14 10.18 4.08
N GLU A 23 -13.32 10.69 4.46
CA GLU A 23 -14.19 10.04 5.45
C GLU A 23 -14.52 8.59 5.05
N GLY A 24 -14.42 7.67 6.01
CA GLY A 24 -14.65 6.24 5.79
C GLY A 24 -13.51 5.50 5.09
N GLY A 25 -12.47 6.20 4.60
CA GLY A 25 -11.26 5.62 4.00
C GLY A 25 -11.44 4.92 2.65
N LEU A 26 -12.64 4.43 2.32
CA LEU A 26 -13.04 3.89 1.03
C LEU A 26 -12.06 2.84 0.45
N LEU A 27 -11.54 1.95 1.31
CA LEU A 27 -10.59 0.91 0.93
C LEU A 27 -11.20 -0.05 -0.11
N SER A 28 -10.48 -0.24 -1.22
CA SER A 28 -10.79 -1.21 -2.28
C SER A 28 -9.53 -2.02 -2.63
N GLY A 29 -9.70 -3.22 -3.17
CA GLY A 29 -8.59 -4.10 -3.59
C GLY A 29 -8.95 -4.92 -4.82
N GLY A 30 -7.94 -5.24 -5.64
CA GLY A 30 -8.06 -5.95 -6.91
C GLY A 30 -6.67 -6.24 -7.47
N ASP A 31 -6.54 -6.43 -8.79
CA ASP A 31 -5.25 -6.57 -9.49
C ASP A 31 -4.36 -7.67 -8.87
N CYS A 32 -4.91 -8.88 -8.85
CA CYS A 32 -4.39 -9.99 -8.08
C CYS A 32 -3.37 -10.81 -8.89
N HIS A 33 -2.16 -10.97 -8.35
CA HIS A 33 -1.05 -11.63 -9.04
C HIS A 33 -0.69 -12.95 -8.37
N ALA A 34 -0.75 -14.06 -9.12
CA ALA A 34 -0.22 -15.35 -8.66
C ALA A 34 1.31 -15.35 -8.55
N GLY A 35 1.97 -14.46 -9.30
CA GLY A 35 3.40 -14.19 -9.22
C GLY A 35 3.78 -12.98 -10.07
N GLN A 36 4.73 -12.19 -9.57
CA GLN A 36 5.27 -11.01 -10.25
C GLN A 36 6.73 -10.81 -9.86
N ALA A 37 7.56 -10.40 -10.82
CA ALA A 37 8.91 -9.93 -10.56
C ALA A 37 8.92 -8.40 -10.36
N ASN A 38 9.99 -7.88 -9.77
CA ASN A 38 10.19 -6.44 -9.70
C ASN A 38 10.14 -5.82 -11.10
N ALA A 39 9.49 -4.64 -11.17
CA ALA A 39 9.27 -3.81 -12.35
C ALA A 39 8.12 -4.20 -13.30
N GLU A 40 7.54 -5.41 -13.20
CA GLU A 40 6.43 -5.82 -14.10
C GLU A 40 6.74 -5.51 -15.58
N TYR A 41 7.93 -5.90 -16.03
CA TYR A 41 8.49 -5.39 -17.29
C TYR A 41 7.59 -5.63 -18.52
N SER A 42 6.87 -6.76 -18.55
CA SER A 42 5.93 -7.10 -19.63
C SER A 42 4.65 -6.24 -19.63
N GLY A 43 4.43 -5.41 -18.61
CA GLY A 43 3.22 -4.63 -18.40
C GLY A 43 2.05 -5.41 -17.78
N THR A 44 2.31 -6.63 -17.30
CA THR A 44 1.35 -7.47 -16.56
C THR A 44 2.11 -8.52 -15.75
N ALA A 45 1.47 -9.03 -14.71
CA ALA A 45 1.92 -10.15 -13.89
C ALA A 45 1.45 -11.52 -14.43
N LEU A 46 1.63 -12.55 -13.61
CA LEU A 46 0.80 -13.75 -13.71
C LEU A 46 -0.58 -13.48 -13.06
N GLU A 47 -1.47 -12.85 -13.82
CA GLU A 47 -2.80 -12.43 -13.36
C GLU A 47 -3.71 -13.59 -12.94
N SER A 48 -4.39 -13.47 -11.79
CA SER A 48 -5.32 -14.49 -11.30
C SER A 48 -6.35 -13.93 -10.32
N ASN A 49 -7.54 -14.52 -10.28
CA ASN A 49 -8.54 -14.17 -9.27
C ASN A 49 -8.16 -14.72 -7.89
N PHE A 50 -8.26 -13.89 -6.85
CA PHE A 50 -8.10 -14.32 -5.46
C PHE A 50 -9.21 -13.77 -4.56
N ASN A 51 -9.44 -14.49 -3.46
CA ASN A 51 -10.20 -14.00 -2.32
C ASN A 51 -9.23 -13.73 -1.17
N ALA A 52 -9.19 -12.49 -0.70
CA ALA A 52 -8.37 -12.10 0.43
C ALA A 52 -9.22 -11.93 1.70
N ARG A 53 -8.68 -12.34 2.85
CA ARG A 53 -9.24 -11.99 4.17
C ARG A 53 -8.33 -10.95 4.80
N LEU A 54 -8.85 -9.74 4.97
CA LEU A 54 -8.13 -8.62 5.55
C LEU A 54 -8.65 -8.31 6.95
N ARG A 55 -7.75 -7.83 7.81
CA ARG A 55 -8.09 -7.15 9.06
C ARG A 55 -7.78 -5.67 8.86
N VAL A 56 -8.76 -4.82 9.11
CA VAL A 56 -8.62 -3.37 8.97
C VAL A 56 -8.63 -2.74 10.35
N THR A 57 -7.60 -1.94 10.64
CA THR A 57 -7.46 -1.19 11.89
C THR A 57 -7.24 0.28 11.56
N VAL A 58 -7.96 1.18 12.22
CA VAL A 58 -7.77 2.62 12.04
C VAL A 58 -6.79 3.14 13.09
N LEU A 59 -5.65 3.64 12.62
CA LEU A 59 -4.67 4.35 13.43
C LEU A 59 -5.06 5.82 13.52
N LYS A 60 -5.44 6.30 14.71
CA LYS A 60 -5.89 7.69 14.89
C LYS A 60 -4.68 8.61 15.05
N ALA A 61 -4.64 9.70 14.28
CA ALA A 61 -3.52 10.64 14.28
C ALA A 61 -3.21 11.25 15.67
N ASN A 62 -4.24 11.44 16.50
CA ASN A 62 -4.12 11.97 17.86
C ASN A 62 -3.77 10.94 18.94
N ASP A 63 -3.65 9.65 18.58
CA ASP A 63 -3.28 8.60 19.53
C ASP A 63 -1.78 8.70 19.85
N SER A 64 -1.44 9.06 21.09
CA SER A 64 -0.06 9.24 21.54
C SER A 64 0.74 7.93 21.61
N THR A 65 0.08 6.77 21.58
CA THR A 65 0.74 5.46 21.65
C THR A 65 1.30 4.99 20.31
N ILE A 66 0.85 5.60 19.20
CA ILE A 66 1.26 5.22 17.85
C ILE A 66 2.58 5.90 17.49
N SER A 67 3.51 5.11 16.92
CA SER A 67 4.81 5.59 16.44
C SER A 67 4.67 6.77 15.48
N PRO A 68 5.51 7.82 15.59
CA PRO A 68 5.54 8.93 14.65
C PRO A 68 5.73 8.51 13.19
N LEU A 69 6.38 7.36 12.95
CA LEU A 69 6.57 6.81 11.60
C LEU A 69 5.24 6.66 10.86
N TYR A 70 4.21 6.12 11.52
CA TYR A 70 2.91 5.86 10.90
C TYR A 70 2.02 7.11 10.81
N LYS A 71 2.27 8.13 11.65
CA LYS A 71 1.47 9.36 11.69
C LYS A 71 1.73 10.29 10.51
N ASN A 72 2.98 10.32 10.04
CA ASN A 72 3.43 11.25 9.01
C ASN A 72 3.70 10.53 7.67
N LEU A 73 3.00 9.43 7.41
CA LEU A 73 3.10 8.72 6.14
C LEU A 73 2.52 9.59 5.01
N ILE A 74 3.39 9.96 4.08
CA ILE A 74 3.01 10.64 2.83
C ILE A 74 2.95 9.67 1.64
N THR A 75 3.52 8.48 1.79
CA THR A 75 3.45 7.40 0.81
C THR A 75 3.04 6.09 1.48
N PRO A 76 2.58 5.09 0.70
CA PRO A 76 2.24 3.80 1.25
C PRO A 76 3.45 3.07 1.83
N LEU A 77 3.28 2.54 3.03
CA LEU A 77 4.27 1.68 3.69
C LEU A 77 3.72 0.27 3.79
N LEU A 78 4.54 -0.71 3.42
CA LEU A 78 4.29 -2.12 3.69
C LEU A 78 5.33 -2.63 4.70
N GLU A 79 4.86 -3.47 5.61
CA GLU A 79 5.70 -4.16 6.58
C GLU A 79 5.40 -5.65 6.57
N ASN A 80 6.44 -6.48 6.66
CA ASN A 80 6.32 -7.91 6.93
C ASN A 80 7.35 -8.32 8.00
N SER A 81 7.46 -9.61 8.33
CA SER A 81 8.36 -10.09 9.39
C SER A 81 9.85 -9.84 9.14
N ASN A 82 10.23 -9.52 7.90
CA ASN A 82 11.62 -9.45 7.46
C ASN A 82 12.03 -8.04 7.04
N GLU A 83 11.10 -7.22 6.56
CA GLU A 83 11.43 -5.93 5.94
C GLU A 83 10.30 -4.89 6.01
N TRP A 84 10.72 -3.64 5.83
CA TRP A 84 9.85 -2.52 5.49
C TRP A 84 10.06 -2.17 4.02
N CYS A 85 8.95 -2.04 3.28
CA CYS A 85 8.93 -1.63 1.89
C CYS A 85 8.26 -0.27 1.76
N PHE A 86 9.05 0.73 1.35
CA PHE A 86 8.58 2.08 1.07
C PHE A 86 8.27 2.21 -0.42
N HIS A 87 7.07 2.69 -0.75
CA HIS A 87 6.68 2.93 -2.14
C HIS A 87 6.96 4.38 -2.50
N GLY A 88 7.93 4.59 -3.40
CA GLY A 88 8.20 5.87 -4.02
C GLY A 88 7.69 5.88 -5.46
N PHE A 89 7.14 7.01 -5.88
CA PHE A 89 6.67 7.22 -7.25
C PHE A 89 7.45 8.35 -7.90
N THR A 90 7.34 8.51 -9.23
CA THR A 90 7.93 9.65 -9.93
C THR A 90 7.44 10.98 -9.35
N VAL A 91 6.15 11.05 -9.02
CA VAL A 91 5.52 12.13 -8.26
C VAL A 91 4.64 11.47 -7.19
N ASN A 92 4.85 11.79 -5.93
CA ASN A 92 4.22 11.07 -4.81
C ASN A 92 2.73 11.36 -4.69
N ASP A 93 2.31 12.61 -4.91
CA ASP A 93 0.91 12.99 -4.99
C ASP A 93 0.59 13.63 -6.35
N TYR A 94 0.63 12.82 -7.40
CA TYR A 94 0.46 13.29 -8.78
C TYR A 94 -0.88 14.02 -9.06
N LEU A 95 -1.91 13.88 -8.21
CA LEU A 95 -3.17 14.60 -8.39
C LEU A 95 -3.11 16.04 -7.88
N HIS A 96 -2.23 16.34 -6.92
CA HIS A 96 -2.17 17.65 -6.26
C HIS A 96 -0.84 18.37 -6.47
N ASP A 97 0.25 17.62 -6.67
CA ASP A 97 1.58 18.18 -6.90
C ASP A 97 1.70 18.79 -8.31
N PRO A 98 2.47 19.88 -8.47
CA PRO A 98 2.77 20.45 -9.79
C PRO A 98 3.44 19.41 -10.70
N GLN A 99 3.01 19.37 -11.96
CA GLN A 99 3.54 18.50 -13.01
C GLN A 99 4.60 19.20 -13.85
#